data_AF-A0A9R1US58-F1
#
_entry.id   AF-A0A9R1US58-F1
#
_cell.length_a   1.000
_cell.length_b   1.000
_cell.length_c   1.000
_cell.angle_alpha   90.00
_cell.angle_beta   90.00
_cell.angle_gamma   90.00
#
_symmetry.space_group_name_H-M   'P 1'
#
loop_
_entity.id
_entity.type
_entity.pdbx_description
1 polymer ?
#
loop_
_entity_poly.entity_id
_entity_poly.type
_entity_poly.pdbx_seq_one_letter_code
_entity_poly.pdbx_strand_id
1 'polypeptide(L)'
;MKNITNPLRLSLFVAIILLLVGVVYPYPMESMNLEANKITKSSKSNNVIQVDVGLLLDSSWKSKVLLKSFIEMAHSDFYATHSIYTTRLYMRTLYFNNAIDAVSGVVELLKDQVKAIIGPKNLVEAIFITELGEKSHVPIISFDS
;
A
#
# COMPACT_ATOMS: atom_id res chain seq x y z
N MET A 1 25.25 -19.63 45.68
CA MET A 1 25.75 -18.83 44.53
C MET A 1 24.94 -17.54 44.45
N LYS A 2 25.59 -16.38 44.61
CA LYS A 2 24.94 -15.06 44.63
C LYS A 2 24.66 -14.66 43.17
N ASN A 3 23.39 -14.67 42.76
CA ASN A 3 23.00 -14.33 41.41
C ASN A 3 23.06 -12.80 41.25
N ILE A 4 24.16 -12.30 40.70
CA ILE A 4 24.38 -10.86 40.50
C ILE A 4 23.69 -10.47 39.20
N THR A 5 22.39 -10.23 39.27
CA THR A 5 21.69 -9.51 38.20
C THR A 5 22.15 -8.06 38.23
N ASN A 6 23.04 -7.70 37.30
CA ASN A 6 23.51 -6.33 37.15
C ASN A 6 22.31 -5.41 36.85
N PRO A 7 22.00 -4.43 37.71
CA PRO A 7 20.79 -3.61 37.60
C PRO A 7 20.77 -2.79 36.29
N LEU A 8 21.96 -2.41 35.80
CA LEU A 8 22.16 -1.76 34.52
C LEU A 8 21.74 -2.64 33.32
N ARG A 9 21.97 -3.96 33.39
CA ARG A 9 21.59 -4.88 32.30
C ARG A 9 20.09 -5.16 32.28
N LEU A 10 19.45 -5.22 33.45
CA LEU A 10 18.00 -5.38 33.55
C LEU A 10 17.26 -4.12 33.08
N SER A 11 17.74 -2.94 33.48
CA SER A 11 17.18 -1.65 33.04
C SER A 11 17.28 -1.46 31.52
N LEU A 12 18.40 -1.86 30.91
CA LEU A 12 18.57 -1.79 29.46
C LEU A 12 17.61 -2.74 28.73
N PHE A 13 17.41 -3.94 29.26
CA PHE A 13 16.49 -4.92 28.68
C PHE A 13 15.03 -4.43 28.72
N VAL A 14 14.62 -3.80 29.83
CA VAL A 14 13.29 -3.19 29.98
C VAL A 14 13.11 -2.00 29.02
N ALA A 15 14.14 -1.16 28.84
CA ALA A 15 14.08 -0.05 27.89
C ALA A 15 13.95 -0.52 26.44
N ILE A 16 14.61 -1.62 26.07
CA ILE A 16 14.50 -2.24 24.73
C ILE A 16 13.09 -2.82 24.52
N ILE A 17 12.52 -3.50 25.53
CA ILE A 17 11.14 -4.01 25.48
C ILE A 17 10.15 -2.86 25.28
N LEU A 18 10.30 -1.75 26.02
CA LEU A 18 9.42 -0.58 25.88
C LEU A 18 9.56 0.11 24.52
N LEU A 19 10.78 0.19 23.97
CA LEU A 19 11.04 0.70 22.62
C LEU A 19 10.38 -0.16 21.53
N LEU A 20 10.39 -1.49 21.71
CA LEU A 20 9.76 -2.42 20.76
C LEU A 20 8.24 -2.43 20.88
N VAL A 21 7.68 -2.33 22.09
CA VAL A 21 6.23 -2.29 22.30
C VAL A 21 5.63 -0.96 21.81
N GLY A 22 6.35 0.16 21.96
CA GLY A 22 5.90 1.48 21.51
C GLY A 22 5.81 1.66 19.99
N VAL A 23 6.45 0.77 19.21
CA VAL A 23 6.38 0.79 17.73
C VAL A 23 5.24 -0.09 17.20
N VAL A 24 4.79 -1.09 17.97
CA VAL A 24 3.80 -2.09 17.52
C VAL A 24 2.37 -1.75 17.95
N TYR A 25 2.16 -0.96 19.01
CA TYR A 25 0.83 -0.53 19.43
C TYR A 25 0.79 0.99 19.66
N PRO A 26 0.31 1.80 18.69
CA PRO A 26 -0.04 3.17 19.00
C PRO A 26 -1.25 3.13 19.95
N TYR A 27 -1.04 3.42 21.23
CA TYR A 27 -2.15 3.66 22.15
C TYR A 27 -2.95 4.85 21.60
N PRO A 28 -4.24 4.67 21.27
CA PRO A 28 -5.07 5.80 20.91
C PRO A 28 -5.19 6.70 22.14
N MET A 29 -4.54 7.86 22.08
CA MET A 29 -4.73 8.92 23.07
C MET A 29 -6.14 9.47 22.88
N GLU A 30 -7.05 9.03 23.75
CA GLU A 30 -8.36 9.66 23.88
C GLU A 30 -8.14 11.09 24.38
N SER A 31 -8.49 12.06 23.53
CA SER A 31 -8.28 13.47 23.81
C SER A 31 -9.17 13.93 24.97
N MET A 32 -8.56 14.26 26.11
CA MET A 32 -9.20 15.10 27.13
C MET A 32 -9.36 16.51 26.55
N ASN A 33 -10.61 16.96 26.43
CA ASN A 33 -10.98 18.29 25.94
C ASN A 33 -10.48 19.41 26.87
N LEU A 34 -10.08 20.56 26.31
CA LEU A 34 -10.56 21.88 26.77
C LEU A 34 -10.23 22.96 25.73
N GLU A 35 -11.23 23.79 25.42
CA GLU A 35 -11.15 24.96 24.55
C GLU A 35 -10.08 25.95 25.03
N ALA A 36 -8.93 26.01 24.36
CA ALA A 36 -8.07 27.18 24.38
C ALA A 36 -7.18 27.22 23.14
N ASN A 37 -7.27 28.33 22.41
CA ASN A 37 -6.38 28.79 21.34
C ASN A 37 -6.64 28.31 19.91
N LYS A 38 -7.54 29.06 19.28
CA LYS A 38 -7.64 29.39 17.85
C LYS A 38 -6.38 30.07 17.28
N ILE A 39 -5.16 29.69 17.67
CA ILE A 39 -3.91 30.25 17.15
C ILE A 39 -2.91 29.12 16.97
N THR A 40 -2.41 28.97 15.75
CA THR A 40 -1.58 27.88 15.19
C THR A 40 -2.31 26.66 14.62
N LYS A 41 -3.17 26.88 13.62
CA LYS A 41 -3.11 26.00 12.44
C LYS A 41 -1.74 26.23 11.78
N SER A 42 -0.70 25.57 12.31
CA SER A 42 0.47 25.27 11.50
C SER A 42 -0.07 24.39 10.38
N SER A 43 -0.19 24.96 9.18
CA SER A 43 -0.42 24.19 7.97
C SER A 43 0.85 23.38 7.73
N LYS A 44 0.97 22.26 8.46
CA LYS A 44 1.85 21.18 8.04
C LYS A 44 1.30 20.76 6.69
N SER A 45 1.99 21.18 5.63
CA SER A 45 1.81 20.57 4.30
C SER A 45 2.13 19.11 4.51
N ASN A 46 1.12 18.30 4.77
CA ASN A 46 1.26 16.85 4.75
C ASN A 46 1.53 16.55 3.28
N ASN A 47 2.80 16.52 2.88
CA ASN A 47 3.20 16.18 1.54
C ASN A 47 2.69 14.77 1.28
N VAL A 48 1.57 14.68 0.56
CA VAL A 48 0.99 13.42 0.12
C VAL A 48 1.89 12.87 -0.97
N ILE A 49 2.44 11.68 -0.74
CA ILE A 49 3.26 11.00 -1.72
C ILE A 49 2.31 10.17 -2.57
N GLN A 50 2.05 10.63 -3.80
CA GLN A 50 1.24 9.90 -4.76
C GLN A 50 2.05 8.74 -5.36
N VAL A 51 1.44 7.56 -5.39
CA VAL A 51 1.97 6.35 -6.02
C VAL A 51 0.92 5.86 -7.02
N ASP A 52 1.15 6.11 -8.30
CA ASP A 52 0.29 5.60 -9.36
C ASP A 52 0.50 4.10 -9.55
N VAL A 53 -0.59 3.34 -9.51
CA VAL A 53 -0.59 1.89 -9.65
C VAL A 53 -1.50 1.53 -10.82
N GLY A 54 -0.96 0.80 -11.79
CA GLY A 54 -1.75 0.24 -12.88
C GLY A 54 -2.58 -0.93 -12.38
N LEU A 55 -3.87 -0.93 -12.70
CA LEU A 55 -4.78 -2.03 -12.41
C LEU A 55 -5.32 -2.58 -13.72
N LEU A 56 -4.83 -3.74 -14.14
CA LEU A 56 -5.20 -4.35 -15.41
C LEU A 56 -6.18 -5.50 -15.16
N LEU A 57 -7.44 -5.31 -15.56
CA LEU A 57 -8.52 -6.24 -15.28
C LEU A 57 -9.10 -6.84 -16.56
N ASP A 58 -9.45 -8.11 -16.52
CA ASP A 58 -10.24 -8.73 -17.59
C ASP A 58 -11.61 -8.03 -17.70
N SER A 59 -12.15 -7.93 -18.91
CA SER A 59 -13.39 -7.19 -19.18
C SER A 59 -14.66 -7.94 -18.79
N SER A 60 -14.55 -9.17 -18.26
CA SER A 60 -15.68 -9.93 -17.76
C SER A 60 -16.38 -9.20 -16.61
N TRP A 61 -17.66 -9.51 -16.48
CA TRP A 61 -18.49 -9.03 -15.37
C TRP A 61 -17.85 -9.29 -14.00
N LYS A 62 -17.28 -10.48 -13.80
CA LYS A 62 -16.66 -10.86 -12.52
C LYS A 62 -15.51 -9.92 -12.16
N SER A 63 -14.62 -9.63 -13.09
CA SER A 63 -13.49 -8.73 -12.86
C SER A 63 -13.93 -7.28 -12.68
N LYS A 64 -14.85 -6.79 -13.52
CA LYS A 64 -15.37 -5.40 -13.47
C LYS A 64 -16.13 -5.07 -12.19
N VAL A 65 -16.88 -6.04 -11.66
CA VAL A 65 -17.75 -5.81 -10.50
C VAL A 65 -17.10 -6.36 -9.24
N LEU A 66 -16.87 -7.67 -9.15
CA LEU A 66 -16.44 -8.29 -7.90
C LEU A 66 -15.00 -7.90 -7.54
N LEU A 67 -14.05 -8.12 -8.46
CA LEU A 67 -12.63 -7.88 -8.17
C LEU A 67 -12.35 -6.39 -7.95
N LYS A 68 -12.91 -5.53 -8.81
CA LYS A 68 -12.82 -4.07 -8.62
C LYS A 68 -13.39 -3.62 -7.29
N SER A 69 -14.58 -4.09 -6.90
CA SER A 69 -15.16 -3.73 -5.60
C SER A 69 -14.30 -4.20 -4.43
N PHE A 70 -13.68 -5.39 -4.50
CA PHE A 70 -12.77 -5.85 -3.44
C PHE A 70 -11.55 -4.94 -3.30
N ILE A 71 -10.95 -4.53 -4.42
CA ILE A 71 -9.80 -3.62 -4.41
C ILE A 71 -10.21 -2.24 -3.86
N GLU A 72 -11.34 -1.71 -4.29
CA GLU A 72 -11.85 -0.41 -3.80
C GLU A 72 -12.17 -0.44 -2.31
N MET A 73 -12.77 -1.53 -1.81
CA MET A 73 -13.03 -1.71 -0.38
C MET A 73 -11.72 -1.82 0.41
N ALA A 74 -10.80 -2.69 0.00
CA ALA A 74 -9.51 -2.84 0.67
C ALA A 74 -8.72 -1.52 0.69
N HIS A 75 -8.77 -0.77 -0.41
CA HIS A 75 -8.15 0.55 -0.52
C HIS A 75 -8.79 1.56 0.45
N SER A 76 -10.12 1.60 0.51
CA SER A 76 -10.87 2.48 1.41
C SER A 76 -10.62 2.14 2.88
N ASP A 77 -10.76 0.86 3.26
CA ASP A 77 -10.59 0.37 4.63
C ASP A 77 -9.17 0.62 5.15
N PHE A 78 -8.16 0.38 4.29
CA PHE A 78 -6.76 0.63 4.64
C PHE A 78 -6.54 2.10 5.02
N TYR A 79 -7.04 3.04 4.22
CA TYR A 79 -6.82 4.46 4.48
C TYR A 79 -7.75 5.07 5.52
N ALA A 80 -8.91 4.48 5.77
CA ALA A 80 -9.78 4.86 6.88
C ALA A 80 -9.12 4.52 8.23
N THR A 81 -8.44 3.37 8.30
CA THR A 81 -7.75 2.91 9.52
C THR A 81 -6.35 3.51 9.68
N HIS A 82 -5.70 3.95 8.59
CA HIS A 82 -4.35 4.52 8.59
C HIS A 82 -4.36 5.98 8.10
N SER A 83 -5.12 6.85 8.76
CA SER A 83 -5.31 8.25 8.32
C SER A 83 -4.03 9.08 8.26
N ILE A 84 -3.03 8.75 9.10
CA ILE A 84 -1.73 9.43 9.18
C ILE A 84 -0.78 9.00 8.05
N TYR A 85 -1.08 7.92 7.32
CA TYR A 85 -0.29 7.51 6.16
C TYR A 85 -0.36 8.56 5.05
N THR A 86 0.80 9.13 4.71
CA THR A 86 0.92 10.19 3.70
C THR A 86 1.12 9.64 2.29
N THR A 87 1.57 8.39 2.14
CA THR A 87 1.64 7.71 0.85
C THR A 87 0.26 7.23 0.42
N ARG A 88 -0.18 7.65 -0.77
CA ARG A 88 -1.52 7.38 -1.32
C ARG A 88 -1.41 6.65 -2.65
N LEU A 89 -2.10 5.51 -2.76
CA LEU A 89 -2.19 4.75 -4.00
C LEU A 89 -3.26 5.38 -4.91
N TYR A 90 -2.92 5.57 -6.18
CA TYR A 90 -3.84 6.04 -7.21
C TYR A 90 -3.95 4.99 -8.29
N MET A 91 -5.12 4.36 -8.39
CA MET A 91 -5.33 3.23 -9.29
C MET A 91 -5.69 3.73 -10.69
N ARG A 92 -4.86 3.44 -11.70
CA ARG A 92 -5.21 3.59 -13.12
C ARG A 92 -5.73 2.27 -13.65
N THR A 93 -7.05 2.17 -13.79
CA THR A 93 -7.70 0.93 -14.19
C THR A 93 -7.87 0.85 -15.70
N LEU A 94 -7.33 -0.19 -16.33
CA LEU A 94 -7.59 -0.54 -17.72
C LEU A 94 -8.27 -1.91 -17.78
N TYR A 95 -9.08 -2.10 -18.82
CA TYR A 95 -9.78 -3.36 -19.07
C TYR A 95 -9.35 -3.97 -20.40
N PHE A 96 -9.20 -5.29 -20.45
CA PHE A 96 -8.81 -6.02 -21.67
C PHE A 96 -9.82 -7.13 -21.99
N ASN A 97 -9.96 -7.52 -23.26
CA ASN A 97 -10.85 -8.63 -23.67
C ASN A 97 -10.08 -9.88 -24.10
N ASN A 98 -8.80 -9.74 -24.40
CA ASN A 98 -7.93 -10.82 -24.87
C ASN A 98 -6.46 -10.52 -24.51
N ALA A 99 -5.57 -11.46 -24.77
CA ALA A 99 -4.16 -11.33 -24.42
C ALA A 99 -3.43 -10.17 -25.13
N ILE A 100 -3.80 -9.83 -26.36
CA ILE A 100 -3.19 -8.72 -27.11
C ILE A 100 -3.61 -7.39 -26.47
N ASP A 101 -4.90 -7.24 -26.16
CA ASP A 101 -5.42 -6.08 -25.42
C ASP A 101 -4.70 -5.93 -24.07
N ALA A 102 -4.45 -7.04 -23.36
CA ALA A 102 -3.76 -7.03 -22.06
C ALA A 102 -2.34 -6.50 -22.20
N VAL A 103 -1.56 -7.02 -23.15
CA VAL A 103 -0.20 -6.56 -23.43
C VAL A 103 -0.19 -5.08 -23.84
N SER A 104 -1.14 -4.66 -24.68
CA SER A 104 -1.29 -3.26 -25.07
C SER A 104 -1.60 -2.36 -23.88
N GLY A 105 -2.49 -2.80 -22.98
CA GLY A 105 -2.81 -2.11 -21.73
C GLY A 105 -1.60 -1.96 -20.81
N VAL A 106 -0.74 -2.97 -20.69
CA VAL A 106 0.53 -2.84 -19.95
C VAL A 106 1.42 -1.77 -20.57
N VAL A 107 1.58 -1.78 -21.90
CA VAL A 107 2.37 -0.74 -22.58
C VAL A 107 1.80 0.66 -22.35
N GLU A 108 0.47 0.81 -22.31
CA GLU A 108 -0.17 2.08 -21.92
C GLU A 108 0.18 2.49 -20.49
N LEU A 109 0.01 1.59 -19.51
CA LEU A 109 0.33 1.85 -18.11
C LEU A 109 1.81 2.21 -17.89
N LEU A 110 2.72 1.57 -18.63
CA LEU A 110 4.15 1.90 -18.59
C LEU A 110 4.43 3.30 -19.15
N LYS A 111 3.73 3.72 -20.21
CA LYS A 111 3.83 5.10 -20.74
C LYS A 111 3.31 6.12 -19.73
N ASP A 112 2.31 5.75 -18.93
CA ASP A 112 1.82 6.57 -17.82
C ASP A 112 2.71 6.54 -16.58
N GLN A 113 3.84 5.84 -16.63
CA GLN A 113 4.87 5.81 -15.58
C GLN A 113 4.37 5.34 -14.20
N VAL A 114 3.41 4.41 -14.19
CA VAL A 114 2.94 3.75 -12.97
C VAL A 114 4.12 3.07 -12.24
N LYS A 115 4.04 3.01 -10.92
CA LYS A 115 5.08 2.46 -10.04
C LYS A 115 4.97 0.94 -9.85
N ALA A 116 3.82 0.38 -10.16
CA ALA A 116 3.54 -1.04 -10.15
C ALA A 116 2.34 -1.32 -11.05
N ILE A 117 2.21 -2.56 -11.51
CA ILE A 117 1.02 -3.05 -12.21
C ILE A 117 0.48 -4.26 -11.44
N ILE A 118 -0.82 -4.25 -11.18
CA ILE A 118 -1.55 -5.37 -10.59
C ILE A 118 -2.44 -5.98 -11.68
N GLY A 119 -2.32 -7.29 -11.86
CA GLY A 119 -2.79 -8.04 -13.04
C GLY A 119 -1.60 -8.43 -13.94
N PRO A 120 -1.68 -9.47 -14.79
CA PRO A 120 -2.83 -10.29 -15.24
C PRO A 120 -3.05 -11.59 -14.43
N LYS A 121 -4.11 -12.35 -14.76
CA LYS A 121 -4.51 -13.60 -14.05
C LYS A 121 -3.96 -14.88 -14.71
N ASN A 122 -3.89 -14.92 -16.04
CA ASN A 122 -3.66 -16.16 -16.77
C ASN A 122 -2.21 -16.28 -17.30
N LEU A 123 -1.72 -17.52 -17.41
CA LEU A 123 -0.34 -17.84 -17.83
C LEU A 123 0.04 -17.26 -19.21
N VAL A 124 -0.88 -17.25 -20.18
CA VAL A 124 -0.63 -16.77 -21.55
C VAL A 124 -0.34 -15.27 -21.59
N GLU A 125 -1.05 -14.49 -20.75
CA GLU A 125 -0.83 -13.05 -20.60
C GLU A 125 0.45 -12.78 -19.80
N ALA A 126 0.68 -13.56 -18.74
CA ALA A 126 1.79 -13.37 -17.82
C ALA A 126 3.17 -13.47 -18.49
N ILE A 127 3.39 -14.38 -19.44
CA ILE A 127 4.71 -14.58 -20.06
C ILE A 127 5.26 -13.28 -20.67
N PHE A 128 4.48 -12.61 -21.52
CA PHE A 128 4.92 -11.36 -22.16
C PHE A 128 4.89 -10.17 -21.20
N ILE A 129 3.90 -10.12 -20.31
CA ILE A 129 3.74 -9.00 -19.38
C ILE A 129 4.86 -8.98 -18.34
N THR A 130 5.31 -10.14 -17.86
CA THR A 130 6.46 -10.23 -16.94
C THR A 130 7.74 -9.74 -17.60
N GLU A 131 8.00 -10.11 -18.86
CA GLU A 131 9.19 -9.60 -19.59
C GLU A 131 9.13 -8.08 -19.79
N LEU A 132 7.95 -7.52 -20.05
CA LEU A 132 7.75 -6.07 -20.13
C LEU A 132 8.01 -5.38 -18.78
N GLY A 133 7.50 -5.96 -17.69
CA GLY A 133 7.74 -5.47 -16.33
C GLY A 133 9.21 -5.49 -15.95
N GLU A 134 9.91 -6.58 -16.27
CA GLU A 134 11.35 -6.74 -16.02
C GLU A 134 12.16 -5.67 -16.79
N LYS A 135 11.92 -5.51 -18.10
CA LYS A 135 12.63 -4.52 -18.92
C LYS A 135 12.35 -3.08 -18.50
N SER A 136 11.12 -2.80 -18.06
CA SER A 136 10.71 -1.46 -17.62
C SER A 136 11.05 -1.16 -16.16
N HIS A 137 11.52 -2.16 -15.39
CA HIS A 137 11.72 -2.08 -13.95
C HIS A 137 10.44 -1.68 -13.18
N VAL A 138 9.28 -2.08 -13.70
CA VAL A 138 7.98 -1.89 -13.06
C VAL A 138 7.49 -3.25 -12.55
N PRO A 139 7.32 -3.43 -11.23
CA PRO A 139 6.88 -4.70 -10.66
C PRO A 139 5.47 -5.06 -11.14
N ILE A 140 5.30 -6.30 -11.58
CA ILE A 140 4.02 -6.90 -11.94
C ILE A 140 3.57 -7.83 -10.81
N ILE A 141 2.34 -7.65 -10.31
CA ILE A 141 1.75 -8.43 -9.23
C ILE A 141 0.50 -9.14 -9.77
N SER A 142 0.54 -10.48 -9.85
CA SER A 142 -0.61 -11.30 -10.29
C SER A 142 -1.65 -11.44 -9.17
N PHE A 143 -2.92 -11.64 -9.54
CA PHE A 143 -4.01 -11.95 -8.60
C PHE A 143 -4.01 -13.40 -8.12
N ASP A 144 -3.50 -14.31 -8.96
CA ASP A 144 -3.40 -15.73 -8.67
C ASP A 144 -1.91 -16.13 -8.62
N SER A 145 -1.60 -17.04 -7.69
CA SER A 145 -0.29 -17.69 -7.54
C SER A 145 -0.22 -18.97 -8.36
#